data_AF-A0A099EXW0-F1
#
_entry.id   AF-A0A099EXW0-F1
#
_cell.length_a   1.000
_cell.length_b   1.000
_cell.length_c   1.000
_cell.angle_alpha   90.00
_cell.angle_beta   90.00
_cell.angle_gamma   90.00
#
_symmetry.space_group_name_H-M   'P 1'
#
loop_
_entity.id
_entity.type
_entity.pdbx_description
1 polymer ?
#
loop_
_entity_poly.entity_id
_entity_poly.type
_entity_poly.pdbx_seq_one_letter_code
_entity_poly.pdbx_strand_id
1 'polypeptide(L)'
;MSVVTTAIIAGATAALTDVANDAISVLYAKLKSLIKDVADDFRFEEIENSPNDASAREAVEEHVSQSGIDNSEEIKSLAEELVREALAENSGLSRAALVDIRELAVRDDIVFENMNLDGPVIRGEKWESREGGFRFEGSTDRRDETPAEKGQSPTVSVGSITAKESNIITSIFYSIPKKIRLVILSILAVVVLIFSFQIIMKTIDDRNRRESFDNAFRTALSSNEGSEYSSSVNYALNTIPNAIRRTRDSDHWNRFNYSWNKHIDRIERFYSEISSGLANGSMLPGDEKESVCNQVTNILGSHYDIRRRIETVVGIGITEGGADGGVLHALGPVINVPDTSNLENVYAKGCDGILSTLKNPPDTRTEEEKKADEIATLEAFIEETSALKALDLEAEASRTIDQFIGTYAGFLINRGMYGPDARAEARVALQEVLDGGGYHYEIPGMNDIVDRISFIRRLANRDLDSELAALEQRLQELKAD
;
A
#
# COMPACT_ATOMS: atom_id res chain seq x y z
N MET A 1 -20.43 1.30 28.46
CA MET A 1 -20.01 1.73 27.11
C MET A 1 -19.65 0.53 26.25
N SER A 2 -20.46 0.26 25.24
CA SER A 2 -20.21 -0.77 24.23
C SER A 2 -18.98 -0.43 23.37
N VAL A 3 -18.33 -1.44 22.79
CA VAL A 3 -17.26 -1.24 21.80
C VAL A 3 -17.76 -0.42 20.61
N VAL A 4 -19.01 -0.62 20.19
CA VAL A 4 -19.64 0.13 19.09
C VAL A 4 -19.77 1.61 19.45
N THR A 5 -20.27 1.94 20.64
CA THR A 5 -20.33 3.32 21.16
C THR A 5 -18.94 3.96 21.17
N THR A 6 -17.93 3.21 21.62
CA THR A 6 -16.53 3.66 21.66
C THR A 6 -16.00 3.96 20.26
N ALA A 7 -16.28 3.10 19.30
CA ALA A 7 -15.86 3.24 17.90
C ALA A 7 -16.51 4.45 17.22
N ILE A 8 -17.80 4.69 17.46
CA ILE A 8 -18.52 5.86 16.92
C ILE A 8 -17.90 7.16 17.44
N ILE A 9 -17.63 7.24 18.74
CA ILE A 9 -17.00 8.43 19.35
C ILE A 9 -15.58 8.62 18.82
N ALA A 10 -14.80 7.54 18.70
CA ALA A 10 -13.42 7.59 18.20
C ALA A 10 -13.36 8.03 16.74
N GLY A 11 -14.22 7.48 15.88
CA GLY A 11 -14.32 7.88 14.46
C GLY A 11 -14.78 9.32 14.29
N ALA A 12 -15.79 9.76 15.06
CA ALA A 12 -16.24 11.15 15.07
C ALA A 12 -15.13 12.12 15.54
N THR A 13 -14.38 11.74 16.57
CA THR A 13 -13.26 12.54 17.07
C THR A 13 -12.15 12.66 16.03
N ALA A 14 -11.79 11.55 15.38
CA ALA A 14 -10.78 11.54 14.33
C ALA A 14 -11.20 12.41 13.13
N ALA A 15 -12.46 12.33 12.70
CA ALA A 15 -12.98 13.13 11.58
C ALA A 15 -12.95 14.65 11.83
N LEU A 16 -12.98 15.10 13.10
CA LEU A 16 -12.83 16.51 13.45
C LEU A 16 -11.38 17.00 13.44
N THR A 17 -10.41 16.09 13.48
CA THR A 17 -9.00 16.43 13.38
C THR A 17 -8.58 16.27 11.92
N ASP A 18 -7.98 17.30 11.30
CA ASP A 18 -7.39 17.23 9.94
C ASP A 18 -6.21 16.22 9.82
N VAL A 19 -6.02 15.36 10.84
CA VAL A 19 -4.92 14.43 11.04
C VAL A 19 -5.40 12.98 10.94
N ALA A 20 -6.69 12.72 10.68
CA ALA A 20 -7.15 11.35 10.49
C ALA A 20 -6.53 10.72 9.24
N ASN A 21 -5.76 9.65 9.43
CA ASN A 21 -5.30 8.77 8.37
C ASN A 21 -6.49 8.21 7.56
N ASP A 22 -6.34 8.10 6.24
CA ASP A 22 -7.35 7.59 5.29
C ASP A 22 -7.99 6.28 5.78
N ALA A 23 -7.23 5.43 6.48
CA ALA A 23 -7.71 4.18 7.07
C ALA A 23 -8.87 4.39 8.07
N ILE A 24 -8.77 5.35 8.98
CA ILE A 24 -9.80 5.62 9.99
C ILE A 24 -11.06 6.18 9.33
N SER A 25 -10.89 7.08 8.35
CA SER A 25 -11.99 7.66 7.58
C SER A 25 -12.77 6.59 6.82
N VAL A 26 -12.08 5.64 6.18
CA VAL A 26 -12.71 4.51 5.47
C VAL A 26 -13.46 3.58 6.44
N LEU A 27 -12.82 3.20 7.55
CA LEU A 27 -13.43 2.32 8.55
C LEU A 27 -14.66 2.97 9.20
N TYR A 28 -14.59 4.26 9.51
CA TYR A 28 -15.71 5.00 10.09
C TYR A 28 -16.87 5.14 9.10
N ALA A 29 -16.60 5.45 7.83
CA ALA A 29 -17.63 5.51 6.80
C ALA A 29 -18.35 4.15 6.62
N LYS A 30 -17.58 3.05 6.63
CA LYS A 30 -18.13 1.69 6.55
C LYS A 30 -18.98 1.35 7.78
N LEU A 31 -18.53 1.73 8.98
CA LEU A 31 -19.28 1.53 10.22
C LEU A 31 -20.62 2.30 10.21
N LYS A 32 -20.62 3.55 9.73
CA LYS A 32 -21.84 4.34 9.56
C LYS A 32 -22.84 3.68 8.60
N SER A 33 -22.36 3.14 7.48
CA SER A 33 -23.22 2.43 6.52
C SER A 33 -23.90 1.23 7.17
N LEU A 34 -23.13 0.36 7.85
CA LEU A 34 -23.68 -0.84 8.49
C LEU A 34 -24.66 -0.50 9.61
N ILE A 35 -24.40 0.56 10.37
CA ILE A 35 -25.33 1.01 11.41
C ILE A 35 -26.64 1.52 10.80
N LYS A 36 -26.59 2.30 9.71
CA LYS A 36 -27.81 2.76 9.03
C LYS A 36 -28.64 1.59 8.49
N ASP A 37 -28.00 0.57 7.95
CA ASP A 37 -28.70 -0.63 7.46
C ASP A 37 -29.47 -1.38 8.56
N VAL A 38 -29.06 -1.25 9.83
CA VAL A 38 -29.73 -1.86 11.00
C VAL A 38 -30.68 -0.89 11.70
N ALA A 39 -30.35 0.41 11.72
CA ALA A 39 -31.06 1.46 12.41
C ALA A 39 -31.09 2.74 11.55
N ASP A 40 -32.05 2.80 10.62
CA ASP A 40 -32.21 3.92 9.67
C ASP A 40 -32.40 5.28 10.35
N ASP A 41 -32.89 5.31 11.59
CA ASP A 41 -33.14 6.52 12.37
C ASP A 41 -31.94 6.96 13.24
N PHE A 42 -30.82 6.23 13.18
CA PHE A 42 -29.60 6.58 13.90
C PHE A 42 -29.00 7.90 13.37
N ARG A 43 -28.87 8.89 14.24
CA ARG A 43 -28.35 10.23 13.91
C ARG A 43 -26.91 10.38 14.36
N PHE A 44 -25.99 10.54 13.40
CA PHE A 44 -24.57 10.73 13.66
C PHE A 44 -24.20 12.20 13.88
N GLU A 45 -25.05 13.12 13.44
CA GLU A 45 -24.72 14.54 13.36
C GLU A 45 -24.39 15.14 14.74
N GLU A 46 -25.07 14.68 15.79
CA GLU A 46 -24.87 15.21 17.15
C GLU A 46 -23.49 14.82 17.72
N ILE A 47 -23.05 13.57 17.52
CA ILE A 47 -21.74 13.10 17.98
C ILE A 47 -20.60 13.53 17.06
N GLU A 48 -20.84 13.68 15.75
CA GLU A 48 -19.84 14.18 14.80
C GLU A 48 -19.51 15.66 15.03
N ASN A 49 -20.49 16.49 15.37
CA ASN A 49 -20.26 17.91 15.64
C ASN A 49 -19.64 18.18 17.02
N SER A 50 -19.84 17.28 18.00
CA SER A 50 -19.39 17.48 19.38
C SER A 50 -19.12 16.15 20.10
N PRO A 51 -18.08 15.40 19.68
CA PRO A 51 -17.79 14.07 20.23
C PRO A 51 -17.33 14.09 21.69
N ASN A 52 -17.06 15.26 22.25
CA ASN A 52 -16.70 15.46 23.66
C ASN A 52 -17.88 15.87 24.56
N ASP A 53 -19.07 16.09 23.99
CA ASP A 53 -20.26 16.40 24.76
C ASP A 53 -20.80 15.15 25.48
N ALA A 54 -21.06 15.27 26.78
CA ALA A 54 -21.48 14.13 27.60
C ALA A 54 -22.90 13.65 27.24
N SER A 55 -23.80 14.58 26.90
CA SER A 55 -25.18 14.26 26.53
C SER A 55 -25.25 13.58 25.17
N ALA A 56 -24.45 14.03 24.20
CA ALA A 56 -24.33 13.37 22.89
C ALA A 56 -23.82 11.91 23.02
N ARG A 57 -22.83 11.67 23.91
CA ARG A 57 -22.32 10.32 24.17
C ARG A 57 -23.35 9.40 24.83
N GLU A 58 -24.09 9.92 25.80
CA GLU A 58 -25.16 9.18 26.49
C GLU A 58 -26.30 8.82 25.53
N ALA A 59 -26.69 9.76 24.65
CA ALA A 59 -27.69 9.51 23.61
C ALA A 59 -27.26 8.41 22.62
N VAL A 60 -25.98 8.41 22.19
CA VAL A 60 -25.42 7.35 21.35
C VAL A 60 -25.43 6.00 22.08
N GLU A 61 -25.05 5.95 23.36
CA GLU A 61 -25.07 4.71 24.15
C GLU A 61 -26.48 4.16 24.32
N GLU A 62 -27.45 5.02 24.63
CA GLU A 62 -28.86 4.65 24.76
C GLU A 62 -29.41 4.13 23.42
N HIS A 63 -29.13 4.83 22.32
CA HIS A 63 -29.62 4.44 21.00
C HIS A 63 -28.99 3.12 20.52
N VAL A 64 -27.68 2.92 20.70
CA VAL A 64 -27.00 1.65 20.39
C VAL A 64 -27.62 0.49 21.17
N SER A 65 -27.95 0.70 22.44
CA SER A 65 -28.58 -0.34 23.28
C SER A 65 -30.04 -0.63 22.89
N GLN A 66 -30.83 0.40 22.56
CA GLN A 66 -32.25 0.25 22.20
C GLN A 66 -32.46 -0.38 20.82
N SER A 67 -31.60 -0.04 19.86
CA SER A 67 -31.64 -0.56 18.48
C SER A 67 -31.03 -1.95 18.32
N GLY A 68 -30.31 -2.45 19.34
CA GLY A 68 -29.65 -3.76 19.31
C GLY A 68 -28.51 -3.85 18.29
N ILE A 69 -27.97 -2.71 17.83
CA ILE A 69 -26.80 -2.62 16.95
C ILE A 69 -25.62 -3.43 17.53
N ASP A 70 -25.48 -3.41 18.85
CA ASP A 70 -24.47 -4.15 19.61
C ASP A 70 -24.71 -5.67 19.66
N ASN A 71 -25.68 -6.22 18.92
CA ASN A 71 -25.83 -7.66 18.73
C ASN A 71 -25.32 -8.14 17.36
N SER A 72 -25.03 -7.22 16.43
CA SER A 72 -24.44 -7.57 15.14
C SER A 72 -22.95 -7.85 15.26
N GLU A 73 -22.54 -9.09 14.98
CA GLU A 73 -21.13 -9.50 15.04
C GLU A 73 -20.26 -8.77 14.00
N GLU A 74 -20.84 -8.46 12.83
CA GLU A 74 -20.17 -7.69 11.79
C GLU A 74 -19.88 -6.25 12.24
N ILE A 75 -20.86 -5.61 12.89
CA ILE A 75 -20.69 -4.25 13.44
C ILE A 75 -19.67 -4.26 14.58
N LYS A 76 -19.70 -5.27 15.47
CA LYS A 76 -18.70 -5.42 16.53
C LYS A 76 -17.28 -5.56 15.99
N SER A 77 -17.09 -6.46 15.03
CA SER A 77 -15.77 -6.71 14.45
C SER A 77 -15.19 -5.44 13.80
N LEU A 78 -16.01 -4.70 13.07
CA LEU A 78 -15.60 -3.43 12.45
C LEU A 78 -15.37 -2.33 13.49
N ALA A 79 -16.18 -2.28 14.55
CA ALA A 79 -15.99 -1.35 15.66
C ALA A 79 -14.69 -1.61 16.42
N GLU A 80 -14.33 -2.88 16.67
CA GLU A 80 -13.05 -3.27 17.28
C GLU A 80 -11.86 -2.87 16.41
N GLU A 81 -11.96 -3.05 15.09
CA GLU A 81 -10.95 -2.63 14.13
C GLU A 81 -10.77 -1.11 14.12
N LEU A 82 -11.87 -0.34 14.04
CA LEU A 82 -11.84 1.12 14.09
C LEU A 82 -11.24 1.64 15.40
N VAL A 83 -11.63 1.08 16.55
CA VAL A 83 -11.05 1.48 17.85
C VAL A 83 -9.56 1.21 17.89
N ARG A 84 -9.11 0.08 17.34
CA ARG A 84 -7.68 -0.27 17.28
C ARG A 84 -6.89 0.74 16.46
N GLU A 85 -7.37 1.08 15.27
CA GLU A 85 -6.71 2.06 14.39
C GLU A 85 -6.75 3.48 14.99
N ALA A 86 -7.90 3.89 15.53
CA ALA A 86 -8.04 5.21 16.17
C ALA A 86 -7.14 5.35 17.39
N LEU A 87 -6.93 4.28 18.17
CA LEU A 87 -5.98 4.27 19.28
C LEU A 87 -4.52 4.31 18.81
N ALA A 88 -4.21 3.72 17.66
CA ALA A 88 -2.88 3.83 17.06
C ALA A 88 -2.57 5.28 16.67
N GLU A 89 -3.55 5.98 16.08
CA GLU A 89 -3.41 7.34 15.52
C GLU A 89 -3.49 8.47 16.58
N ASN A 90 -4.57 8.52 17.38
CA ASN A 90 -4.81 9.59 18.38
C ASN A 90 -3.84 9.54 19.56
N SER A 91 -2.99 8.54 19.61
CA SER A 91 -2.05 8.41 20.70
C SER A 91 -1.13 9.64 20.77
N GLY A 92 -0.83 10.37 19.68
CA GLY A 92 0.15 11.47 19.67
C GLY A 92 1.52 11.07 20.24
N LEU A 93 1.63 9.79 20.58
CA LEU A 93 2.74 9.08 21.11
C LEU A 93 3.45 8.71 19.83
N SER A 94 4.30 9.65 19.41
CA SER A 94 5.65 9.27 18.98
C SER A 94 6.01 7.94 19.66
N ARG A 95 6.58 7.04 18.85
CA ARG A 95 7.20 5.75 19.19
C ARG A 95 8.27 5.88 20.29
N ALA A 96 7.95 6.53 21.40
CA ALA A 96 8.84 7.16 22.36
C ALA A 96 8.23 7.18 23.77
N ALA A 97 7.35 6.23 24.10
CA ALA A 97 7.71 5.46 25.27
C ALA A 97 8.91 4.63 24.80
N LEU A 98 10.10 4.92 25.35
CA LEU A 98 11.30 4.19 24.96
C LEU A 98 11.12 2.68 25.25
N VAL A 99 10.24 2.36 26.20
CA VAL A 99 9.83 1.01 26.55
C VAL A 99 8.34 1.00 26.94
N ASP A 100 7.54 0.22 26.23
CA ASP A 100 6.17 -0.14 26.60
C ASP A 100 6.19 -1.51 27.29
N ILE A 101 5.76 -1.56 28.55
CA ILE A 101 5.81 -2.78 29.36
C ILE A 101 4.41 -3.19 29.77
N ARG A 102 3.88 -4.21 29.07
CA ARG A 102 2.57 -4.82 29.34
C ARG A 102 2.48 -5.42 30.74
N GLU A 103 3.56 -6.02 31.22
CA GLU A 103 3.67 -6.59 32.55
C GLU A 103 5.12 -6.48 33.03
N LEU A 104 5.34 -5.71 34.09
CA LEU A 104 6.66 -5.60 34.72
C LEU A 104 6.59 -6.12 36.15
N ALA A 105 7.18 -7.28 36.37
CA ALA A 105 7.42 -7.83 37.69
C ALA A 105 8.90 -7.66 38.02
N VAL A 106 9.20 -6.66 38.84
CA VAL A 106 10.56 -6.43 39.34
C VAL A 106 10.64 -6.74 40.82
N ARG A 107 11.71 -7.42 41.20
CA ARG A 107 11.97 -7.78 42.60
C ARG A 107 12.68 -6.64 43.33
N ASP A 108 13.72 -6.09 42.73
CA ASP A 108 14.54 -5.00 43.27
C ASP A 108 14.15 -3.65 42.63
N ASP A 109 14.81 -2.56 43.04
CA ASP A 109 14.55 -1.22 42.50
C ASP A 109 14.83 -1.14 41.00
N ILE A 110 13.97 -0.41 40.28
CA ILE A 110 14.32 0.12 38.96
C ILE A 110 14.83 1.53 39.18
N VAL A 111 16.14 1.68 39.04
CA VAL A 111 16.81 2.98 39.16
C VAL A 111 17.09 3.50 37.77
N PHE A 112 16.52 4.65 37.46
CA PHE A 112 16.85 5.41 36.27
C PHE A 112 17.86 6.49 36.64
N GLU A 113 19.13 6.24 36.32
CA GLU A 113 20.23 7.15 36.62
C GLU A 113 20.56 8.02 35.41
N ASN A 114 20.75 9.33 35.62
CA ASN A 114 21.25 10.28 34.62
C ASN A 114 20.40 10.35 33.33
N MET A 115 19.09 10.12 33.41
CA MET A 115 18.22 10.24 32.25
C MET A 115 17.92 11.71 31.95
N ASN A 116 18.15 12.13 30.71
CA ASN A 116 17.77 13.45 30.18
C ASN A 116 16.50 13.27 29.33
N LEU A 117 15.36 13.77 29.82
CA LEU A 117 14.03 13.38 29.33
C LEU A 117 13.17 14.58 29.00
N ASP A 118 12.65 14.62 27.77
CA ASP A 118 11.68 15.62 27.29
C ASP A 118 10.26 15.02 27.13
N GLY A 119 9.86 14.12 28.02
CA GLY A 119 8.52 13.51 27.97
C GLY A 119 8.33 12.27 28.86
N PRO A 120 7.12 11.66 28.83
CA PRO A 120 6.82 10.44 29.57
C PRO A 120 7.59 9.24 29.00
N VAL A 121 8.42 8.61 29.82
CA VAL A 121 9.38 7.59 29.35
C VAL A 121 8.80 6.19 29.37
N ILE A 122 7.95 5.90 30.36
CA ILE A 122 7.50 4.53 30.66
C ILE A 122 6.02 4.56 30.98
N ARG A 123 5.30 3.70 30.26
CA ARG A 123 3.91 3.39 30.48
C ARG A 123 3.80 1.92 30.88
N GLY A 124 2.93 1.63 31.83
CA GLY A 124 2.62 0.26 32.18
C GLY A 124 1.21 0.15 32.74
N GLU A 125 0.58 -0.98 32.43
CA GLU A 125 -0.83 -1.24 32.70
C GLU A 125 -1.03 -1.98 34.03
N LYS A 126 -0.06 -2.83 34.40
CA LYS A 126 -0.01 -3.55 35.66
C LYS A 126 1.41 -3.53 36.21
N TRP A 127 1.54 -2.95 37.40
CA TRP A 127 2.80 -2.81 38.11
C TRP A 127 2.75 -3.63 39.38
N GLU A 128 3.66 -4.59 39.51
CA GLU A 128 3.85 -5.36 40.73
C GLU A 128 5.32 -5.21 41.15
N SER A 129 5.56 -4.39 42.18
CA SER A 129 6.83 -4.39 42.88
C SER A 129 6.69 -5.24 44.13
N ARG A 130 7.66 -6.14 44.34
CA ARG A 130 7.63 -7.13 45.43
C ARG A 130 8.54 -6.84 46.61
N GLU A 131 9.59 -6.04 46.42
CA GLU A 131 10.50 -5.58 47.50
C GLU A 131 11.07 -4.15 47.28
N GLY A 132 10.85 -3.51 46.12
CA GLY A 132 11.48 -2.23 45.72
C GLY A 132 10.49 -1.09 45.36
N GLY A 133 11.01 0.05 44.92
CA GLY A 133 10.22 1.19 44.41
C GLY A 133 10.80 1.80 43.13
N PHE A 134 10.06 2.72 42.51
CA PHE A 134 10.59 3.52 41.40
C PHE A 134 11.36 4.72 41.96
N ARG A 135 12.62 4.88 41.53
CA ARG A 135 13.46 6.01 41.93
C ARG A 135 14.11 6.64 40.69
N PHE A 136 14.03 7.96 40.63
CA PHE A 136 14.74 8.77 39.66
C PHE A 136 15.89 9.46 40.40
N GLU A 137 17.13 9.21 39.96
CA GLU A 137 18.31 9.80 40.57
C GLU A 137 19.07 10.64 39.52
N GLY A 138 19.29 11.93 39.85
CA GLY A 138 20.10 12.83 39.04
C GLY A 138 19.43 13.50 37.83
N SER A 139 18.10 13.67 37.78
CA SER A 139 17.47 14.40 36.67
C SER A 139 17.80 15.90 36.74
N THR A 140 18.41 16.45 35.69
CA THR A 140 18.63 17.89 35.54
C THR A 140 17.61 18.41 34.54
N ASP A 141 16.67 19.22 35.02
CA ASP A 141 15.73 19.93 34.16
C ASP A 141 16.50 21.04 33.44
N ARG A 142 16.73 20.87 32.15
CA ARG A 142 17.49 21.80 31.33
C ARG A 142 16.55 22.50 30.37
N ARG A 143 15.69 23.35 30.92
CA ARG A 143 15.01 24.39 30.15
C ARG A 143 15.58 25.75 30.52
N ASP A 144 16.25 26.34 29.55
CA ASP A 144 16.72 27.71 29.57
C ASP A 144 15.54 28.67 29.81
N GLU A 145 15.73 29.52 30.83
CA GLU A 145 15.24 30.89 30.98
C GLU A 145 13.84 31.23 30.40
N THR A 146 12.77 30.81 31.07
CA THR A 146 11.54 31.63 31.15
C THR A 146 10.82 31.33 32.47
N PRO A 147 10.31 32.34 33.21
CA PRO A 147 9.82 32.11 34.57
C PRO A 147 8.44 31.46 34.54
N ALA A 148 8.41 30.15 34.83
CA ALA A 148 7.19 29.39 35.04
C ALA A 148 6.49 29.79 36.34
N GLU A 149 5.15 29.82 36.28
CA GLU A 149 4.24 29.84 37.41
C GLU A 149 4.62 28.73 38.41
N LYS A 150 4.82 29.14 39.67
CA LYS A 150 5.21 28.25 40.76
C LYS A 150 4.18 27.14 40.96
N GLY A 151 4.61 25.88 40.77
CA GLY A 151 4.02 24.76 41.50
C GLY A 151 3.67 23.48 40.75
N GLN A 152 4.25 23.19 39.59
CA GLN A 152 4.07 21.87 38.97
C GLN A 152 5.39 21.11 38.88
N SER A 153 5.59 20.20 39.83
CA SER A 153 6.50 19.06 39.66
C SER A 153 5.93 18.12 38.59
N PRO A 154 6.76 17.38 37.85
CA PRO A 154 6.28 16.36 36.92
C PRO A 154 5.37 15.37 37.66
N THR A 155 4.10 15.36 37.30
CA THR A 155 3.08 14.50 37.90
C THR A 155 3.17 13.10 37.32
N VAL A 156 3.64 12.14 38.13
CA VAL A 156 3.37 10.72 37.90
C VAL A 156 1.94 10.44 38.36
N SER A 157 1.05 10.12 37.43
CA SER A 157 -0.31 9.66 37.76
C SER A 157 -0.24 8.19 38.17
N VAL A 158 -0.15 7.93 39.47
CA VAL A 158 -0.20 6.58 40.03
C VAL A 158 -1.62 6.29 40.52
N GLY A 159 -2.26 5.23 40.00
CA GLY A 159 -3.48 4.67 40.62
C GLY A 159 -3.19 4.16 42.03
N SER A 160 -4.21 4.16 42.90
CA SER A 160 -4.12 3.98 44.37
C SER A 160 -2.99 3.07 44.87
N ILE A 161 -2.02 3.67 45.58
CA ILE A 161 -0.96 2.98 46.31
C ILE A 161 -1.44 2.69 47.74
N THR A 162 -1.39 1.43 48.18
CA THR A 162 -1.54 1.09 49.61
C THR A 162 -0.33 0.30 50.13
N ALA A 163 0.52 1.04 50.84
CA ALA A 163 1.36 0.72 52.00
C ALA A 163 2.43 -0.40 52.01
N LYS A 164 3.67 0.07 52.28
CA LYS A 164 4.67 -0.41 53.25
C LYS A 164 5.08 -1.90 53.20
N GLU A 165 6.10 -2.19 52.40
CA GLU A 165 6.88 -3.41 52.54
C GLU A 165 8.07 -3.21 53.48
N SER A 166 7.90 -3.66 54.71
CA SER A 166 9.00 -4.23 55.47
C SER A 166 9.25 -5.65 54.96
N ASN A 167 10.13 -5.83 53.96
CA ASN A 167 10.77 -7.11 53.60
C ASN A 167 9.95 -8.37 53.95
N ILE A 168 8.72 -8.44 53.41
CA ILE A 168 7.73 -9.46 53.77
C ILE A 168 8.18 -10.80 53.22
N ILE A 169 8.79 -10.85 52.03
CA ILE A 169 9.24 -12.10 51.42
C ILE A 169 10.38 -12.71 52.22
N THR A 170 11.39 -11.95 52.68
CA THR A 170 12.43 -12.52 53.55
C THR A 170 11.88 -12.95 54.91
N SER A 171 11.01 -12.18 55.59
CA SER A 171 10.44 -12.62 56.87
C SER A 171 9.49 -13.82 56.75
N ILE A 172 8.63 -13.86 55.71
CA ILE A 172 7.77 -15.00 55.39
C ILE A 172 8.63 -16.21 55.01
N PHE A 173 9.62 -16.05 54.14
CA PHE A 173 10.53 -17.13 53.78
C PHE A 173 11.22 -17.66 55.04
N TYR A 174 11.79 -16.78 55.90
CA TYR A 174 12.45 -17.16 57.16
C TYR A 174 11.51 -17.79 58.22
N SER A 175 10.20 -17.57 58.13
CA SER A 175 9.18 -18.18 58.99
C SER A 175 8.70 -19.57 58.51
N ILE A 176 8.89 -19.90 57.22
CA ILE A 176 8.54 -21.21 56.66
C ILE A 176 9.51 -22.30 57.20
N PRO A 177 9.00 -23.47 57.67
CA PRO A 177 9.83 -24.59 58.10
C PRO A 177 10.88 -24.99 57.05
N LYS A 178 12.09 -25.32 57.50
CA LYS A 178 13.25 -25.60 56.64
C LYS A 178 12.98 -26.62 55.51
N LYS A 179 12.09 -27.59 55.75
CA LYS A 179 11.68 -28.59 54.75
C LYS A 179 10.84 -28.00 53.61
N ILE A 180 9.95 -27.04 53.89
CA ILE A 180 9.11 -26.39 52.87
C ILE A 180 9.93 -25.39 52.05
N ARG A 181 10.91 -24.70 52.65
CA ARG A 181 11.86 -23.85 51.90
C ARG A 181 12.60 -24.61 50.81
N LEU A 182 13.08 -25.81 51.13
CA LEU A 182 13.78 -26.67 50.17
C LEU A 182 12.88 -27.01 48.97
N VAL A 183 11.59 -27.25 49.22
CA VAL A 183 10.60 -27.49 48.16
C VAL A 183 10.39 -26.23 47.31
N ILE A 184 10.17 -25.07 47.93
CA ILE A 184 9.96 -23.81 47.18
C ILE A 184 11.18 -23.46 46.32
N LEU A 185 12.40 -23.57 46.87
CA LEU A 185 13.64 -23.33 46.12
C LEU A 185 13.81 -24.30 44.95
N SER A 186 13.43 -25.57 45.14
CA SER A 186 13.48 -26.56 44.06
C SER A 186 12.48 -26.26 42.94
N ILE A 187 11.28 -25.79 43.27
CA ILE A 187 10.27 -25.39 42.28
C ILE A 187 10.76 -24.15 41.52
N LEU A 188 11.29 -23.15 42.22
CA LEU A 188 11.78 -21.93 41.61
C LEU A 188 12.95 -22.19 40.65
N ALA A 189 13.87 -23.09 41.04
CA ALA A 189 14.96 -23.53 40.18
C ALA A 189 14.46 -24.21 38.90
N VAL A 190 13.40 -25.05 39.00
CA VAL A 190 12.78 -25.68 37.82
C VAL A 190 12.13 -24.65 36.91
N VAL A 191 11.40 -23.66 37.46
CA VAL A 191 10.78 -22.58 36.66
C VAL A 191 11.84 -21.78 35.92
N VAL A 192 12.93 -21.42 36.58
CA VAL A 192 14.06 -20.71 35.95
C VAL A 192 14.69 -21.55 34.84
N LEU A 193 14.86 -22.86 35.04
CA LEU A 193 15.38 -23.76 34.01
C LEU A 193 14.46 -23.85 32.80
N ILE A 194 13.14 -23.93 33.00
CA ILE A 194 12.15 -23.97 31.91
C ILE A 194 12.20 -22.65 31.12
N PHE A 195 12.21 -21.51 31.79
CA PHE A 195 12.27 -20.21 31.13
C PHE A 195 13.58 -20.00 30.36
N SER A 196 14.71 -20.39 30.96
CA SER A 196 16.02 -20.35 30.29
C SER A 196 16.04 -21.27 29.07
N PHE A 197 15.46 -22.46 29.17
CA PHE A 197 15.35 -23.40 28.06
C PHE A 197 14.49 -22.83 26.92
N GLN A 198 13.37 -22.17 27.23
CA GLN A 198 12.53 -21.50 26.24
C GLN A 198 13.29 -20.39 25.49
N ILE A 199 14.07 -19.57 26.21
CA ILE A 199 14.90 -18.51 25.59
C ILE A 199 15.96 -19.13 24.66
N ILE A 200 16.64 -20.20 25.11
CA ILE A 200 17.66 -20.88 24.30
C ILE A 200 17.03 -21.47 23.04
N MET A 201 15.90 -22.17 23.16
CA MET A 201 15.19 -22.75 22.02
C MET A 201 14.74 -21.68 21.02
N LYS A 202 14.22 -20.54 21.49
CA LYS A 202 13.85 -19.40 20.63
C LYS A 202 15.07 -18.82 19.91
N THR A 203 16.19 -18.67 20.60
CA THR A 203 17.43 -18.13 20.02
C THR A 203 17.99 -19.05 18.93
N ILE A 204 17.90 -20.37 19.13
CA ILE A 204 18.30 -21.38 18.13
C ILE A 204 17.37 -21.33 16.92
N ASP A 205 16.05 -21.25 17.14
CA ASP A 205 15.07 -21.13 16.06
C ASP A 205 15.31 -19.86 15.21
N ASP A 206 15.45 -18.71 15.86
CA ASP A 206 15.72 -17.44 15.19
C ASP A 206 17.02 -17.50 14.37
N ARG A 207 18.08 -18.14 14.89
CA ARG A 207 19.33 -18.35 14.16
C ARG A 207 19.14 -19.23 12.93
N ASN A 208 18.44 -20.36 13.06
CA ASN A 208 18.18 -21.27 11.94
C ASN A 208 17.35 -20.58 10.84
N ARG A 209 16.39 -19.74 11.23
CA ARG A 209 15.55 -18.96 10.30
C ARG A 209 16.33 -17.88 9.55
N ARG A 210 17.31 -17.24 10.20
CA ARG A 210 18.26 -16.30 9.54
C ARG A 210 19.19 -17.03 8.58
N GLU A 211 19.77 -18.15 9.00
CA GLU A 211 20.62 -18.98 8.11
C GLU A 211 19.83 -19.49 6.90
N SER A 212 18.53 -19.79 7.06
CA SER A 212 17.64 -20.17 5.96
C SER A 212 17.42 -19.04 4.95
N PHE A 213 17.26 -17.80 5.42
CA PHE A 213 17.18 -16.62 4.56
C PHE A 213 18.47 -16.42 3.76
N ASP A 214 19.62 -16.41 4.43
CA ASP A 214 20.93 -16.19 3.79
C ASP A 214 21.25 -17.31 2.78
N ASN A 215 20.92 -18.55 3.11
CA ASN A 215 21.09 -19.69 2.22
C ASN A 215 20.17 -19.62 1.00
N ALA A 216 18.89 -19.23 1.16
CA ALA A 216 17.98 -19.06 0.04
C ALA A 216 18.52 -18.01 -0.94
N PHE A 217 18.94 -16.85 -0.42
CA PHE A 217 19.50 -15.78 -1.25
C PHE A 217 20.80 -16.19 -1.96
N ARG A 218 21.76 -16.80 -1.25
CA ARG A 218 23.02 -17.27 -1.85
C ARG A 218 22.80 -18.39 -2.87
N THR A 219 21.89 -19.31 -2.59
CA THR A 219 21.54 -20.40 -3.50
C THR A 219 20.96 -19.83 -4.79
N ALA A 220 20.02 -18.88 -4.68
CA ALA A 220 19.42 -18.20 -5.83
C ALA A 220 20.47 -17.43 -6.67
N LEU A 221 21.45 -16.77 -6.02
CA LEU A 221 22.54 -16.09 -6.73
C LEU A 221 23.55 -17.05 -7.38
N SER A 222 23.79 -18.22 -6.77
CA SER A 222 24.76 -19.21 -7.26
C SER A 222 24.21 -20.09 -8.38
N SER A 223 22.89 -20.13 -8.55
CA SER A 223 22.24 -20.89 -9.62
C SER A 223 22.49 -20.23 -10.98
N ASN A 224 22.22 -20.96 -12.07
CA ASN A 224 22.24 -20.36 -13.42
C ASN A 224 21.31 -19.14 -13.52
N GLU A 225 20.28 -19.08 -12.67
CA GLU A 225 19.32 -17.98 -12.59
C GLU A 225 19.94 -16.70 -12.02
N GLY A 226 21.01 -16.78 -11.22
CA GLY A 226 21.69 -15.59 -10.68
C GLY A 226 22.30 -14.68 -11.76
N SER A 227 22.78 -15.27 -12.85
CA SER A 227 23.29 -14.53 -14.01
C SER A 227 22.16 -13.84 -14.79
N GLU A 228 21.03 -14.53 -14.96
CA GLU A 228 19.83 -13.98 -15.60
C GLU A 228 19.17 -12.90 -14.76
N TYR A 229 19.18 -13.07 -13.44
CA TYR A 229 18.74 -12.12 -12.45
C TYR A 229 19.57 -10.83 -12.55
N SER A 230 20.89 -10.94 -12.45
CA SER A 230 21.79 -9.77 -12.51
C SER A 230 21.63 -8.98 -13.82
N SER A 231 21.47 -9.70 -14.94
CA SER A 231 21.17 -9.10 -16.25
C SER A 231 19.81 -8.38 -16.23
N SER A 232 18.78 -9.00 -15.64
CA SER A 232 17.43 -8.41 -15.56
C SER A 232 17.36 -7.21 -14.63
N VAL A 233 18.07 -7.23 -13.50
CA VAL A 233 18.22 -6.07 -12.62
C VAL A 233 18.90 -4.92 -13.35
N ASN A 234 20.03 -5.17 -13.99
CA ASN A 234 20.73 -4.13 -14.76
C ASN A 234 19.84 -3.56 -15.87
N TYR A 235 19.07 -4.40 -16.55
CA TYR A 235 18.14 -3.98 -17.59
C TYR A 235 16.98 -3.14 -17.02
N ALA A 236 16.39 -3.57 -15.91
CA ALA A 236 15.30 -2.87 -15.24
C ALA A 236 15.72 -1.51 -14.66
N LEU A 237 16.96 -1.40 -14.18
CA LEU A 237 17.49 -0.15 -13.62
C LEU A 237 17.99 0.83 -14.69
N ASN A 238 18.59 0.34 -15.78
CA ASN A 238 19.31 1.21 -16.71
C ASN A 238 18.72 1.29 -18.12
N THR A 239 18.00 0.26 -18.58
CA THR A 239 17.53 0.20 -19.97
C THR A 239 16.06 0.57 -20.09
N ILE A 240 15.19 -0.01 -19.26
CA ILE A 240 13.74 0.22 -19.34
C ILE A 240 13.40 1.71 -19.14
N PRO A 241 13.92 2.42 -18.11
CA PRO A 241 13.58 3.83 -17.91
C PRO A 241 13.96 4.72 -19.10
N ASN A 242 15.04 4.38 -19.80
CA ASN A 242 15.56 5.11 -20.96
C ASN A 242 14.88 4.71 -22.28
N ALA A 243 14.11 3.61 -22.30
CA ALA A 243 13.37 3.15 -23.46
C ALA A 243 12.01 3.85 -23.61
N ILE A 244 11.52 4.53 -22.57
CA ILE A 244 10.26 5.27 -22.59
C ILE A 244 10.38 6.45 -23.56
N ARG A 245 9.49 6.50 -24.54
CA ARG A 245 9.45 7.57 -25.56
C ARG A 245 8.06 8.18 -25.62
N ARG A 246 7.99 9.46 -25.95
CA ARG A 246 6.74 10.13 -26.34
C ARG A 246 6.37 9.74 -27.78
N THR A 247 6.01 8.47 -27.97
CA THR A 247 5.55 7.92 -29.25
C THR A 247 4.24 7.18 -29.03
N ARG A 248 3.47 6.98 -30.10
CA ARG A 248 2.23 6.16 -30.11
C ARG A 248 2.36 4.90 -30.93
N ASP A 249 3.58 4.63 -31.39
CA ASP A 249 3.90 3.42 -32.12
C ASP A 249 3.58 2.18 -31.25
N SER A 250 2.53 1.46 -31.63
CA SER A 250 2.09 0.24 -30.95
C SER A 250 3.20 -0.81 -30.92
N ASP A 251 4.03 -0.90 -31.95
CA ASP A 251 5.13 -1.86 -31.99
C ASP A 251 6.20 -1.53 -30.97
N HIS A 252 6.50 -0.25 -30.79
CA HIS A 252 7.42 0.20 -29.76
C HIS A 252 6.91 -0.18 -28.36
N TRP A 253 5.64 0.14 -28.08
CA TRP A 253 5.01 -0.11 -26.79
C TRP A 253 4.80 -1.59 -26.49
N ASN A 254 4.44 -2.39 -27.49
CA ASN A 254 4.35 -3.85 -27.36
C ASN A 254 5.72 -4.46 -27.02
N ARG A 255 6.79 -4.02 -27.69
CA ARG A 255 8.16 -4.48 -27.39
C ARG A 255 8.61 -4.03 -26.01
N PHE A 256 8.31 -2.79 -25.64
CA PHE A 256 8.58 -2.25 -24.31
C PHE A 256 7.88 -3.07 -23.23
N ASN A 257 6.56 -3.27 -23.37
CA ASN A 257 5.71 -4.01 -22.44
C ASN A 257 6.21 -5.45 -22.28
N TYR A 258 6.51 -6.13 -23.39
CA TYR A 258 7.06 -7.48 -23.37
C TYR A 258 8.40 -7.53 -22.63
N SER A 259 9.30 -6.58 -22.90
CA SER A 259 10.61 -6.53 -22.24
C SER A 259 10.48 -6.24 -20.75
N TRP A 260 9.58 -5.33 -20.37
CA TRP A 260 9.35 -4.96 -18.97
C TRP A 260 8.81 -6.13 -18.17
N ASN A 261 7.73 -6.77 -18.66
CA ASN A 261 7.17 -7.96 -18.02
C ASN A 261 8.20 -9.08 -17.90
N LYS A 262 8.89 -9.42 -19.00
CA LYS A 262 9.92 -10.47 -18.99
C LYS A 262 10.98 -10.28 -17.90
N HIS A 263 11.47 -9.06 -17.71
CA HIS A 263 12.54 -8.80 -16.75
C HIS A 263 12.03 -8.72 -15.31
N ILE A 264 10.84 -8.14 -15.07
CA ILE A 264 10.24 -8.12 -13.73
C ILE A 264 9.80 -9.53 -13.31
N ASP A 265 9.18 -10.32 -14.18
CA ASP A 265 8.79 -11.71 -13.89
C ASP A 265 9.99 -12.57 -13.45
N ARG A 266 11.16 -12.34 -14.06
CA ARG A 266 12.40 -13.04 -13.67
C ARG A 266 12.86 -12.65 -12.28
N ILE A 267 12.77 -11.37 -11.94
CA ILE A 267 13.13 -10.86 -10.61
C ILE A 267 12.12 -11.35 -9.56
N GLU A 268 10.83 -11.33 -9.88
CA GLU A 268 9.76 -11.84 -9.01
C GLU A 268 9.94 -13.32 -8.68
N ARG A 269 10.25 -14.14 -9.69
CA ARG A 269 10.57 -15.56 -9.46
C ARG A 269 11.77 -15.74 -8.53
N PHE A 270 12.82 -14.92 -8.70
CA PHE A 270 13.99 -14.95 -7.81
C PHE A 270 13.62 -14.67 -6.35
N TYR A 271 12.71 -13.72 -6.09
CA TYR A 271 12.30 -13.36 -4.72
C TYR A 271 11.16 -14.21 -4.16
N SER A 272 10.56 -15.12 -4.94
CA SER A 272 9.38 -15.89 -4.54
C SER A 272 9.58 -16.75 -3.29
N GLU A 273 10.72 -17.47 -3.18
CA GLU A 273 11.03 -18.31 -2.02
C GLU A 273 11.24 -17.47 -0.75
N ILE A 274 11.98 -16.36 -0.86
CA ILE A 274 12.24 -15.45 0.26
C ILE A 274 10.93 -14.80 0.74
N SER A 275 10.12 -14.32 -0.20
CA SER A 275 8.79 -13.75 0.05
C SER A 275 7.90 -14.73 0.82
N SER A 276 7.80 -15.97 0.34
CA SER A 276 7.02 -17.04 0.99
C SER A 276 7.55 -17.36 2.40
N GLY A 277 8.87 -17.49 2.53
CA GLY A 277 9.52 -17.78 3.81
C GLY A 277 9.35 -16.69 4.86
N LEU A 278 9.38 -15.41 4.45
CA LEU A 278 9.07 -14.29 5.32
C LEU A 278 7.58 -14.25 5.69
N ALA A 279 6.69 -14.54 4.73
CA ALA A 279 5.25 -14.49 4.96
C ALA A 279 4.75 -15.55 5.94
N ASN A 280 5.29 -16.78 5.86
CA ASN A 280 4.93 -17.87 6.77
C ASN A 280 5.79 -17.90 8.05
N GLY A 281 6.77 -17.01 8.18
CA GLY A 281 7.67 -16.96 9.33
C GLY A 281 8.63 -18.15 9.39
N SER A 282 8.93 -18.82 8.28
CA SER A 282 10.01 -19.82 8.24
C SER A 282 11.39 -19.19 8.02
N MET A 283 11.44 -17.92 7.61
CA MET A 283 12.66 -17.13 7.47
C MET A 283 12.61 -15.88 8.36
N LEU A 284 13.79 -15.35 8.66
CA LEU A 284 14.00 -14.03 9.28
C LEU A 284 15.15 -13.32 8.56
N PRO A 285 15.13 -11.99 8.47
CA PRO A 285 16.24 -11.24 7.87
C PRO A 285 17.58 -11.58 8.54
N GLY A 286 18.52 -12.10 7.74
CA GLY A 286 19.86 -12.51 8.15
C GLY A 286 20.92 -11.44 7.90
N ASP A 287 22.17 -11.87 7.73
CA ASP A 287 23.31 -10.98 7.51
C ASP A 287 23.26 -10.32 6.11
N GLU A 288 22.64 -10.98 5.14
CA GLU A 288 22.48 -10.46 3.78
C GLU A 288 21.35 -9.41 3.66
N LYS A 289 20.64 -9.10 4.78
CA LYS A 289 19.49 -8.17 4.80
C LYS A 289 19.80 -6.86 4.08
N GLU A 290 20.92 -6.21 4.41
CA GLU A 290 21.24 -4.89 3.85
C GLU A 290 21.43 -4.93 2.32
N SER A 291 22.15 -5.94 1.81
CA SER A 291 22.36 -6.14 0.38
C SER A 291 21.04 -6.41 -0.35
N VAL A 292 20.20 -7.28 0.21
CA VAL A 292 18.87 -7.60 -0.33
C VAL A 292 18.00 -6.36 -0.34
N CYS A 293 17.95 -5.61 0.76
CA CYS A 293 17.10 -4.45 0.90
C CYS A 293 17.49 -3.30 -0.03
N ASN A 294 18.79 -3.07 -0.24
CA ASN A 294 19.27 -2.09 -1.21
C ASN A 294 18.85 -2.47 -2.64
N GLN A 295 18.95 -3.75 -3.01
CA GLN A 295 18.53 -4.23 -4.33
C GLN A 295 17.01 -4.10 -4.53
N VAL A 296 16.21 -4.61 -3.59
CA VAL A 296 14.75 -4.55 -3.64
C VAL A 296 14.26 -3.09 -3.72
N THR A 297 14.85 -2.20 -2.91
CA THR A 297 14.52 -0.77 -2.90
C THR A 297 14.79 -0.13 -4.27
N ASN A 298 15.95 -0.39 -4.86
CA ASN A 298 16.31 0.16 -6.17
C ASN A 298 15.41 -0.38 -7.30
N ILE A 299 15.09 -1.67 -7.27
CA ILE A 299 14.23 -2.31 -8.29
C ILE A 299 12.80 -1.78 -8.20
N LEU A 300 12.20 -1.77 -7.00
CA LEU A 300 10.86 -1.23 -6.79
C LEU A 300 10.80 0.27 -7.11
N GLY A 301 11.82 1.02 -6.70
CA GLY A 301 11.94 2.45 -7.03
C GLY A 301 11.96 2.69 -8.55
N SER A 302 12.77 1.92 -9.29
CA SER A 302 12.79 1.98 -10.76
C SER A 302 11.44 1.57 -11.37
N HIS A 303 10.81 0.50 -10.87
CA HIS A 303 9.52 0.03 -11.35
C HIS A 303 8.43 1.10 -11.22
N TYR A 304 8.28 1.74 -10.06
CA TYR A 304 7.29 2.80 -9.88
C TYR A 304 7.65 4.10 -10.61
N ASP A 305 8.94 4.41 -10.79
CA ASP A 305 9.37 5.53 -11.64
C ASP A 305 9.01 5.28 -13.12
N ILE A 306 9.26 4.07 -13.63
CA ILE A 306 8.85 3.65 -14.98
C ILE A 306 7.34 3.81 -15.14
N ARG A 307 6.56 3.25 -14.20
CA ARG A 307 5.10 3.37 -14.20
C ARG A 307 4.66 4.84 -14.29
N ARG A 308 5.16 5.69 -13.40
CA ARG A 308 4.82 7.13 -13.39
C ARG A 308 5.17 7.80 -14.71
N ARG A 309 6.35 7.52 -15.27
CA ARG A 309 6.76 8.09 -16.56
C ARG A 309 5.84 7.65 -17.69
N ILE A 310 5.37 6.40 -17.70
CA ILE A 310 4.40 5.93 -18.69
C ILE A 310 3.05 6.62 -18.50
N GLU A 311 2.62 6.83 -17.25
CA GLU A 311 1.38 7.59 -16.93
C GLU A 311 1.43 9.02 -17.48
N THR A 312 2.62 9.61 -17.62
CA THR A 312 2.79 10.92 -18.28
C THR A 312 2.76 10.88 -19.81
N VAL A 313 2.82 9.69 -20.44
CA VAL A 313 2.76 9.59 -21.90
C VAL A 313 1.31 9.60 -22.38
N VAL A 314 0.96 10.71 -23.02
CA VAL A 314 -0.31 10.97 -23.70
C VAL A 314 -0.73 9.81 -24.62
N GLY A 315 -1.91 9.24 -24.34
CA GLY A 315 -2.55 8.20 -25.14
C GLY A 315 -2.15 6.78 -24.79
N ILE A 316 -1.28 6.57 -23.79
CA ILE A 316 -0.93 5.24 -23.32
C ILE A 316 -1.86 4.83 -22.18
N GLY A 317 -2.58 3.74 -22.37
CA GLY A 317 -3.36 3.12 -21.31
C GLY A 317 -2.46 2.29 -20.41
N ILE A 318 -2.76 2.22 -19.12
CA ILE A 318 -2.07 1.34 -18.19
C ILE A 318 -3.08 0.43 -17.51
N THR A 319 -2.76 -0.85 -17.42
CA THR A 319 -3.54 -1.83 -16.67
C THR A 319 -2.65 -2.54 -15.66
N GLU A 320 -3.22 -2.87 -14.51
CA GLU A 320 -2.56 -3.71 -13.50
C GLU A 320 -3.03 -5.17 -13.64
N GLY A 321 -2.12 -6.12 -13.49
CA GLY A 321 -2.50 -7.49 -13.10
C GLY A 321 -2.77 -8.50 -14.22
N GLY A 322 -1.91 -8.59 -15.23
CA GLY A 322 -1.70 -9.87 -15.94
C GLY A 322 -2.83 -10.37 -16.85
N ALA A 323 -3.93 -9.64 -17.02
CA ALA A 323 -4.96 -10.02 -17.98
C ALA A 323 -4.50 -9.64 -19.40
N ASP A 324 -4.18 -10.65 -20.20
CA ASP A 324 -3.92 -10.50 -21.63
C ASP A 324 -5.08 -9.75 -22.31
N GLY A 325 -4.74 -8.56 -22.81
CA GLY A 325 -5.15 -8.03 -24.11
C GLY A 325 -6.62 -8.18 -24.49
N GLY A 326 -7.35 -7.06 -24.40
CA GLY A 326 -8.60 -6.93 -25.15
C GLY A 326 -9.20 -5.54 -25.11
N VAL A 327 -8.94 -4.77 -24.05
CA VAL A 327 -9.47 -3.41 -23.96
C VAL A 327 -8.52 -2.48 -24.69
N LEU A 328 -8.72 -2.32 -25.99
CA LEU A 328 -8.16 -1.21 -26.74
C LEU A 328 -8.67 0.10 -26.10
N HIS A 329 -7.84 0.74 -25.29
CA HIS A 329 -8.13 2.10 -24.84
C HIS A 329 -8.24 3.00 -26.07
N ALA A 330 -9.25 3.86 -26.10
CA ALA A 330 -9.60 4.68 -27.26
C ALA A 330 -8.47 5.64 -27.72
N LEU A 331 -7.40 5.79 -26.93
CA LEU A 331 -6.35 6.80 -27.10
C LEU A 331 -4.97 6.23 -27.47
N GLY A 332 -4.77 4.90 -27.48
CA GLY A 332 -3.48 4.30 -27.87
C GLY A 332 -3.19 2.93 -27.25
N PRO A 333 -1.94 2.44 -27.32
CA PRO A 333 -1.58 1.11 -26.82
C PRO A 333 -1.71 1.03 -25.30
N VAL A 334 -2.00 -0.18 -24.81
CA VAL A 334 -2.15 -0.47 -23.38
C VAL A 334 -0.91 -1.22 -22.89
N ILE A 335 -0.33 -0.72 -21.80
CA ILE A 335 0.80 -1.33 -21.11
C ILE A 335 0.30 -2.04 -19.87
N ASN A 336 0.72 -3.31 -19.73
CA ASN A 336 0.45 -4.08 -18.54
C ASN A 336 1.60 -3.87 -17.57
N VAL A 337 1.33 -3.25 -16.43
CA VAL A 337 2.33 -3.09 -15.37
C VAL A 337 2.58 -4.47 -14.76
N PRO A 338 3.82 -4.98 -14.80
CA PRO A 338 4.12 -6.28 -14.21
C PRO A 338 3.86 -6.27 -12.71
N ASP A 339 3.39 -7.40 -12.17
CA ASP A 339 3.20 -7.58 -10.73
C ASP A 339 4.55 -7.56 -10.00
N THR A 340 4.58 -6.91 -8.84
CA THR A 340 5.75 -6.82 -7.96
C THR A 340 5.49 -7.41 -6.56
N SER A 341 4.48 -8.29 -6.43
CA SER A 341 3.99 -8.78 -5.13
C SER A 341 5.07 -9.44 -4.24
N ASN A 342 6.02 -10.21 -4.79
CA ASN A 342 7.07 -10.82 -3.97
C ASN A 342 8.11 -9.79 -3.54
N LEU A 343 8.53 -8.91 -4.44
CA LEU A 343 9.43 -7.80 -4.09
C LEU A 343 8.81 -6.91 -3.00
N GLU A 344 7.54 -6.55 -3.15
CA GLU A 344 6.80 -5.73 -2.18
C GLU A 344 6.74 -6.40 -0.80
N ASN A 345 6.48 -7.71 -0.75
CA ASN A 345 6.43 -8.47 0.50
C ASN A 345 7.82 -8.55 1.16
N VAL A 346 8.89 -8.77 0.38
CA VAL A 346 10.27 -8.75 0.90
C VAL A 346 10.63 -7.36 1.42
N TYR A 347 10.25 -6.29 0.73
CA TYR A 347 10.47 -4.93 1.19
C TYR A 347 9.74 -4.64 2.52
N ALA A 348 8.46 -4.96 2.59
CA ALA A 348 7.64 -4.68 3.76
C ALA A 348 8.05 -5.51 4.99
N LYS A 349 8.25 -6.82 4.83
CA LYS A 349 8.52 -7.75 5.95
C LYS A 349 9.98 -7.99 6.22
N GLY A 350 10.81 -7.95 5.18
CA GLY A 350 12.25 -8.22 5.29
C GLY A 350 13.06 -6.96 5.58
N CYS A 351 12.65 -5.83 5.02
CA CYS A 351 13.39 -4.57 5.09
C CYS A 351 12.76 -3.52 6.02
N ASP A 352 11.62 -3.84 6.63
CA ASP A 352 10.83 -2.89 7.44
C ASP A 352 10.49 -1.62 6.65
N GLY A 353 10.39 -1.75 5.33
CA GLY A 353 10.15 -0.65 4.40
C GLY A 353 8.69 -0.26 4.33
N ILE A 354 8.42 1.03 4.15
CA ILE A 354 7.06 1.56 4.01
C ILE A 354 6.73 1.69 2.52
N LEU A 355 5.97 0.75 1.96
CA LEU A 355 5.69 0.70 0.52
C LEU A 355 5.11 1.99 -0.06
N SER A 356 4.31 2.74 0.71
CA SER A 356 3.75 4.02 0.26
C SER A 356 4.82 5.04 -0.11
N THR A 357 6.00 4.98 0.52
CA THR A 357 7.13 5.87 0.20
C THR A 357 7.75 5.58 -1.18
N LEU A 358 7.66 4.33 -1.65
CA LEU A 358 8.14 3.94 -2.99
C LEU A 358 7.07 4.09 -4.06
N LYS A 359 5.81 3.76 -3.73
CA LYS A 359 4.68 3.93 -4.66
C LYS A 359 4.41 5.41 -4.95
N ASN A 360 4.49 6.23 -3.89
CA ASN A 360 4.26 7.67 -3.93
C ASN A 360 5.48 8.40 -3.36
N PRO A 361 6.64 8.35 -4.05
CA PRO A 361 7.78 9.13 -3.61
C PRO A 361 7.37 10.61 -3.63
N PRO A 362 7.81 11.38 -2.63
CA PRO A 362 7.48 12.79 -2.56
C PRO A 362 7.86 13.46 -3.88
N ASP A 363 6.87 14.07 -4.52
CA ASP A 363 7.12 14.84 -5.73
C ASP A 363 7.90 16.09 -5.34
N THR A 364 9.23 16.01 -5.52
CA THR A 364 10.17 17.09 -5.16
C THR A 364 10.11 18.28 -6.11
N ARG A 365 9.35 18.18 -7.20
CA ARG A 365 9.11 19.31 -8.09
C ARG A 365 8.37 20.41 -7.34
N THR A 366 8.72 21.64 -7.65
CA THR A 366 7.98 22.82 -7.21
C THR A 366 6.57 22.82 -7.80
N GLU A 367 5.63 23.52 -7.18
CA GLU A 367 4.27 23.65 -7.73
C GLU A 367 4.31 24.31 -9.11
N GLU A 368 5.25 25.22 -9.35
CA GLU A 368 5.49 25.83 -10.65
C GLU A 368 5.95 24.81 -11.70
N GLU A 369 6.84 23.88 -11.35
CA GLU A 369 7.29 22.81 -12.26
C GLU A 369 6.16 21.81 -12.57
N LYS A 370 5.39 21.39 -11.56
CA LYS A 370 4.24 20.50 -11.76
C LYS A 370 3.21 21.14 -12.69
N LYS A 371 2.92 22.42 -12.46
CA LYS A 371 2.01 23.21 -13.28
C LYS A 371 2.52 23.38 -14.71
N ALA A 372 3.81 23.65 -14.89
CA ALA A 372 4.42 23.73 -16.21
C ALA A 372 4.32 22.40 -16.98
N ASP A 373 4.53 21.27 -16.30
CA ASP A 373 4.37 19.94 -16.88
C ASP A 373 2.91 19.62 -17.23
N GLU A 374 1.94 20.00 -16.39
CA GLU A 374 0.50 19.84 -16.67
C GLU A 374 0.09 20.69 -17.88
N ILE A 375 0.54 21.95 -17.95
CA ILE A 375 0.32 22.84 -19.10
C ILE A 375 0.90 22.23 -20.37
N ALA A 376 2.16 21.78 -20.35
CA ALA A 376 2.80 21.18 -21.52
C ALA A 376 2.08 19.90 -21.97
N THR A 377 1.54 19.13 -21.02
CA THR A 377 0.76 17.92 -21.30
C THR A 377 -0.58 18.26 -21.96
N LEU A 378 -1.30 19.26 -21.44
CA LEU A 378 -2.56 19.73 -22.01
C LEU A 378 -2.37 20.34 -23.40
N GLU A 379 -1.32 21.14 -23.61
CA GLU A 379 -0.99 21.69 -24.92
C GLU A 379 -0.76 20.59 -25.95
N ALA A 380 -0.04 19.52 -25.58
CA ALA A 380 0.14 18.35 -26.44
C ALA A 380 -1.19 17.63 -26.74
N PHE A 381 -2.07 17.45 -25.74
CA PHE A 381 -3.39 16.86 -25.94
C PHE A 381 -4.29 17.69 -26.87
N ILE A 382 -4.24 19.02 -26.76
CA ILE A 382 -4.99 19.95 -27.61
C ILE A 382 -4.48 19.90 -29.05
N GLU A 383 -3.16 19.98 -29.27
CA GLU A 383 -2.56 19.92 -30.60
C GLU A 383 -2.97 18.63 -31.32
N GLU A 384 -2.90 17.52 -30.61
CA GLU A 384 -3.19 16.22 -31.17
C GLU A 384 -4.70 15.99 -31.41
N THR A 385 -5.56 16.37 -30.48
CA THR A 385 -7.02 16.28 -30.65
C THR A 385 -7.46 17.17 -31.82
N SER A 386 -6.83 18.33 -31.98
CA SER A 386 -7.03 19.22 -33.13
C SER A 386 -6.59 18.56 -34.45
N ALA A 387 -5.45 17.85 -34.45
CA ALA A 387 -4.98 17.11 -35.61
C ALA A 387 -5.92 15.95 -35.98
N LEU A 388 -6.46 15.23 -34.99
CA LEU A 388 -7.46 14.17 -35.20
C LEU A 388 -8.77 14.75 -35.76
N LYS A 389 -9.23 15.88 -35.23
CA LYS A 389 -10.41 16.59 -35.72
C LYS A 389 -10.23 17.11 -37.16
N ALA A 390 -9.01 17.49 -37.53
CA ALA A 390 -8.69 17.92 -38.89
C ALA A 390 -8.62 16.75 -39.90
N LEU A 391 -8.65 15.49 -39.43
CA LEU A 391 -8.68 14.33 -40.30
C LEU A 391 -10.04 14.25 -41.01
N ASP A 392 -10.01 14.16 -42.34
CA ASP A 392 -11.20 13.83 -43.13
C ASP A 392 -11.52 12.34 -42.92
N LEU A 393 -12.27 12.05 -41.85
CA LEU A 393 -12.63 10.69 -41.45
C LEU A 393 -13.40 9.95 -42.55
N GLU A 394 -14.19 10.67 -43.36
CA GLU A 394 -14.97 10.07 -44.44
C GLU A 394 -14.04 9.62 -45.58
N ALA A 395 -13.13 10.49 -46.03
CA ALA A 395 -12.14 10.12 -47.04
C ALA A 395 -11.21 9.02 -46.55
N GLU A 396 -10.82 9.07 -45.27
CA GLU A 396 -9.96 8.08 -44.64
C GLU A 396 -10.64 6.71 -44.48
N ALA A 397 -11.91 6.70 -44.08
CA ALA A 397 -12.74 5.50 -44.04
C ALA A 397 -12.87 4.88 -45.43
N SER A 398 -13.20 5.69 -46.45
CA SER A 398 -13.34 5.22 -47.83
C SER A 398 -12.05 4.57 -48.34
N ARG A 399 -10.89 5.21 -48.14
CA ARG A 399 -9.59 4.65 -48.56
C ARG A 399 -9.28 3.33 -47.86
N THR A 400 -9.53 3.25 -46.56
CA THR A 400 -9.22 2.06 -45.76
C THR A 400 -10.14 0.89 -46.14
N ILE A 401 -11.44 1.17 -46.39
CA ILE A 401 -12.42 0.20 -46.90
C ILE A 401 -12.00 -0.33 -48.28
N ASP A 402 -11.59 0.54 -49.19
CA ASP A 402 -11.13 0.12 -50.52
C ASP A 402 -9.86 -0.74 -50.44
N GLN A 403 -8.93 -0.38 -49.54
CA GLN A 403 -7.72 -1.16 -49.29
C GLN A 403 -8.05 -2.56 -48.73
N PHE A 404 -8.98 -2.66 -47.78
CA PHE A 404 -9.46 -3.94 -47.24
C PHE A 404 -10.04 -4.83 -48.34
N ILE A 405 -11.00 -4.30 -49.11
CA ILE A 405 -11.67 -5.03 -50.18
C ILE A 405 -10.65 -5.49 -51.23
N GLY A 406 -9.74 -4.60 -51.64
CA GLY A 406 -8.70 -4.91 -52.62
C GLY A 406 -7.77 -6.02 -52.16
N THR A 407 -7.32 -5.96 -50.90
CA THR A 407 -6.36 -6.90 -50.31
C THR A 407 -6.99 -8.29 -50.13
N TYR A 408 -8.20 -8.36 -49.56
CA TYR A 408 -8.89 -9.62 -49.34
C TYR A 408 -9.35 -10.28 -50.64
N ALA A 409 -9.93 -9.51 -51.57
CA ALA A 409 -10.31 -10.04 -52.87
C ALA A 409 -9.09 -10.54 -53.65
N GLY A 410 -7.96 -9.83 -53.60
CA GLY A 410 -6.71 -10.27 -54.22
C GLY A 410 -6.22 -11.62 -53.66
N PHE A 411 -6.31 -11.81 -52.35
CA PHE A 411 -6.02 -13.09 -51.71
C PHE A 411 -6.93 -14.23 -52.18
N LEU A 412 -8.25 -13.98 -52.26
CA LEU A 412 -9.22 -14.98 -52.74
C LEU A 412 -9.02 -15.32 -54.22
N ILE A 413 -8.70 -14.33 -55.06
CA ILE A 413 -8.38 -14.53 -56.48
C ILE A 413 -7.13 -15.42 -56.63
N ASN A 414 -6.10 -15.19 -55.82
CA ASN A 414 -4.90 -16.04 -55.82
C ASN A 414 -5.19 -17.49 -55.39
N ARG A 415 -6.31 -17.73 -54.70
CA ARG A 415 -6.83 -19.08 -54.37
C ARG A 415 -7.79 -19.64 -55.43
N GLY A 416 -7.95 -18.96 -56.57
CA GLY A 416 -8.74 -19.42 -57.71
C GLY A 416 -10.17 -18.90 -57.77
N MET A 417 -10.57 -17.97 -56.91
CA MET A 417 -11.90 -17.37 -56.95
C MET A 417 -12.03 -16.38 -58.12
N TYR A 418 -13.19 -16.34 -58.78
CA TYR A 418 -13.48 -15.37 -59.84
C TYR A 418 -13.56 -13.94 -59.25
N GLY A 419 -13.00 -12.95 -59.95
CA GLY A 419 -12.77 -11.61 -59.40
C GLY A 419 -14.03 -10.90 -58.83
N PRO A 420 -15.15 -10.85 -59.57
CA PRO A 420 -16.42 -10.34 -59.05
C PRO A 420 -16.89 -11.04 -57.78
N ASP A 421 -16.81 -12.38 -57.73
CA ASP A 421 -17.22 -13.17 -56.56
C ASP A 421 -16.31 -12.89 -55.37
N ALA A 422 -14.99 -12.80 -55.60
CA ALA A 422 -14.00 -12.44 -54.57
C ALA A 422 -14.25 -11.05 -53.97
N ARG A 423 -14.66 -10.07 -54.77
CA ARG A 423 -15.02 -8.74 -54.28
C ARG A 423 -16.33 -8.74 -53.50
N ALA A 424 -17.29 -9.57 -53.89
CA ALA A 424 -18.54 -9.74 -53.15
C ALA A 424 -18.25 -10.35 -51.77
N GLU A 425 -17.45 -11.42 -51.72
CA GLU A 425 -17.02 -12.08 -50.48
C GLU A 425 -16.25 -11.11 -49.56
N ALA A 426 -15.34 -10.31 -50.14
CA ALA A 426 -14.60 -9.30 -49.37
C ALA A 426 -15.50 -8.24 -48.72
N ARG A 427 -16.64 -7.90 -49.33
CA ARG A 427 -17.61 -6.98 -48.71
C ARG A 427 -18.37 -7.62 -47.56
N VAL A 428 -18.65 -8.93 -47.64
CA VAL A 428 -19.25 -9.68 -46.52
C VAL A 428 -18.29 -9.70 -45.34
N ALA A 429 -17.01 -10.05 -45.57
CA ALA A 429 -15.99 -10.02 -44.54
C ALA A 429 -15.77 -8.61 -43.95
N LEU A 430 -15.84 -7.56 -44.78
CA LEU A 430 -15.78 -6.18 -44.30
C LEU A 430 -16.96 -5.85 -43.38
N GLN A 431 -18.17 -6.28 -43.74
CA GLN A 431 -19.35 -6.04 -42.91
C GLN A 431 -19.19 -6.69 -41.54
N GLU A 432 -18.65 -7.91 -41.47
CA GLU A 432 -18.35 -8.58 -40.20
C GLU A 432 -17.36 -7.76 -39.34
N VAL A 433 -16.30 -7.21 -39.94
CA VAL A 433 -15.36 -6.32 -39.25
C VAL A 433 -16.05 -5.05 -38.76
N LEU A 434 -16.90 -4.43 -39.59
CA LEU A 434 -17.68 -3.25 -39.22
C LEU A 434 -18.70 -3.54 -38.12
N ASP A 435 -19.19 -4.78 -38.03
CA ASP A 435 -20.09 -5.23 -36.97
C ASP A 435 -19.32 -5.57 -35.67
N GLY A 436 -17.98 -5.51 -35.69
CA GLY A 436 -17.12 -5.78 -34.54
C GLY A 436 -16.67 -7.24 -34.42
N GLY A 437 -16.75 -8.02 -35.49
CA GLY A 437 -16.23 -9.38 -35.55
C GLY A 437 -14.71 -9.42 -35.37
N GLY A 438 -14.23 -10.18 -34.38
CA GLY A 438 -12.80 -10.31 -34.04
C GLY A 438 -12.06 -11.35 -34.89
N TYR A 439 -11.90 -11.10 -36.18
CA TYR A 439 -11.14 -12.01 -37.05
C TYR A 439 -9.65 -11.66 -37.06
N HIS A 440 -8.82 -12.67 -36.79
CA HIS A 440 -7.40 -12.63 -37.17
C HIS A 440 -7.25 -13.20 -38.57
N TYR A 441 -6.85 -12.35 -39.50
CA TYR A 441 -6.55 -12.74 -40.85
C TYR A 441 -5.11 -13.23 -40.94
N GLU A 442 -4.91 -14.40 -41.54
CA GLU A 442 -3.57 -14.94 -41.85
C GLU A 442 -2.88 -14.19 -43.00
N ILE A 443 -3.57 -13.21 -43.60
CA ILE A 443 -3.10 -12.43 -44.74
C ILE A 443 -2.15 -11.33 -44.21
N PRO A 444 -0.89 -11.26 -44.67
CA PRO A 444 0.04 -10.22 -44.24
C PRO A 444 -0.52 -8.82 -44.44
N GLY A 445 -0.45 -7.97 -43.40
CA GLY A 445 -0.92 -6.58 -43.41
C GLY A 445 -2.44 -6.40 -43.30
N MET A 446 -3.23 -7.48 -43.29
CA MET A 446 -4.68 -7.38 -43.22
C MET A 446 -5.17 -6.98 -41.81
N ASN A 447 -4.51 -7.46 -40.76
CA ASN A 447 -4.86 -7.08 -39.38
C ASN A 447 -4.60 -5.57 -39.14
N ASP A 448 -3.53 -5.01 -39.72
CA ASP A 448 -3.25 -3.56 -39.65
C ASP A 448 -4.40 -2.73 -40.29
N ILE A 449 -4.98 -3.23 -41.39
CA ILE A 449 -6.14 -2.60 -42.04
C ILE A 449 -7.38 -2.68 -41.14
N VAL A 450 -7.63 -3.84 -40.53
CA VAL A 450 -8.74 -4.05 -39.57
C VAL A 450 -8.61 -3.12 -38.36
N ASP A 451 -7.40 -2.98 -37.82
CA ASP A 451 -7.11 -2.09 -36.70
C ASP A 451 -7.36 -0.63 -37.07
N ARG A 452 -6.99 -0.23 -38.30
CA ARG A 452 -7.25 1.10 -38.84
C ARG A 452 -8.75 1.37 -39.02
N ILE A 453 -9.52 0.41 -39.53
CA ILE A 453 -10.99 0.52 -39.62
C ILE A 453 -11.59 0.72 -38.22
N SER A 454 -11.15 -0.09 -37.26
CA SER A 454 -11.61 -0.01 -35.87
C SER A 454 -11.26 1.32 -35.23
N PHE A 455 -10.07 1.85 -35.49
CA PHE A 455 -9.63 3.17 -35.05
C PHE A 455 -10.52 4.29 -35.62
N ILE A 456 -10.74 4.31 -36.93
CA ILE A 456 -11.59 5.33 -37.59
C ILE A 456 -13.01 5.30 -37.03
N ARG A 457 -13.59 4.11 -36.84
CA ARG A 457 -14.93 3.96 -36.26
C ARG A 457 -15.00 4.50 -34.82
N ARG A 458 -14.01 4.19 -33.98
CA ARG A 458 -13.93 4.74 -32.62
C ARG A 458 -13.82 6.26 -32.64
N LEU A 459 -12.98 6.79 -33.53
CA LEU A 459 -12.76 8.22 -33.67
C LEU A 459 -14.02 8.95 -34.15
N ALA A 460 -14.76 8.37 -35.10
CA ALA A 460 -16.02 8.92 -35.61
C ALA A 460 -17.14 8.98 -34.55
N ASN A 461 -17.05 8.16 -33.50
CA ASN A 461 -18.00 8.16 -32.38
C ASN A 461 -17.60 9.12 -31.24
N ARG A 462 -16.43 9.76 -31.32
CA ARG A 462 -15.97 10.72 -30.30
C ARG A 462 -16.50 12.11 -30.60
N ASP A 463 -16.92 12.81 -29.56
CA ASP A 463 -17.24 14.24 -29.63
C ASP A 463 -15.95 15.05 -29.44
N LEU A 464 -15.11 15.05 -30.49
CA LEU A 464 -13.81 15.74 -30.46
C LEU A 464 -13.95 17.25 -30.23
N ASP A 465 -15.09 17.84 -30.57
CA ASP A 465 -15.38 19.25 -30.32
C ASP A 465 -15.52 19.53 -28.83
N SER A 466 -16.36 18.77 -28.13
CA SER A 466 -16.54 18.90 -26.69
C SER A 466 -15.27 18.53 -25.92
N GLU A 467 -14.55 17.49 -26.35
CA GLU A 467 -13.27 17.11 -25.73
C GLU A 467 -12.22 18.21 -25.88
N LEU A 468 -12.08 18.80 -27.06
CA LEU A 468 -11.13 19.88 -27.31
C LEU A 468 -11.48 21.13 -26.48
N ALA A 469 -12.76 21.50 -26.42
CA ALA A 469 -13.23 22.63 -25.62
C ALA A 469 -12.93 22.44 -24.12
N ALA A 470 -13.13 21.23 -23.59
CA ALA A 470 -12.82 20.92 -22.19
C ALA A 470 -11.31 21.02 -21.89
N LEU A 471 -10.46 20.51 -22.80
CA LEU A 471 -9.00 20.63 -22.66
C LEU A 471 -8.54 22.09 -22.72
N GLU A 472 -9.06 22.87 -23.67
CA GLU A 472 -8.75 24.30 -23.81
C GLU A 472 -9.19 25.10 -22.57
N GLN A 473 -10.38 24.81 -22.03
CA GLN A 473 -10.84 25.43 -20.79
C GLN A 473 -9.90 25.11 -19.62
N ARG A 474 -9.54 23.85 -19.43
CA ARG A 474 -8.64 23.43 -18.36
C ARG A 474 -7.25 24.09 -18.48
N LEU A 475 -6.74 24.21 -19.70
CA LEU A 475 -5.49 24.91 -19.98
C LEU A 475 -5.58 26.40 -19.62
N GLN A 476 -6.72 27.05 -19.92
CA GLN A 476 -6.94 28.45 -19.55
C GLN A 476 -6.99 28.66 -18.03
N GLU A 477 -7.68 27.76 -17.30
CA GLU A 477 -7.75 27.79 -15.84
C GLU A 477 -6.35 27.70 -15.22
N LEU A 478 -5.54 26.72 -15.64
CA LEU A 478 -4.17 26.57 -15.15
C LEU A 478 -3.30 27.78 -15.48
N LYS A 479 -3.44 28.41 -16.65
CA LYS A 479 -2.64 29.60 -16.99
C LYS A 479 -3.07 30.87 -16.24
N ALA A 480 -4.27 30.89 -15.64
CA ALA A 480 -4.82 32.03 -14.94
C ALA A 480 -4.45 32.06 -13.44
N ASP A 481 -4.35 30.88 -12.83
CA ASP A 481 -3.72 30.69 -11.51
C ASP A 481 -2.22 31.05 -11.56
#